data_AF-A0A3B9LVJ9-F1
#
_entry.id   AF-A0A3B9LVJ9-F1
#
_cell.length_a   1.000
_cell.length_b   1.000
_cell.length_c   1.000
_cell.angle_alpha   90.00
_cell.angle_beta   90.00
_cell.angle_gamma   90.00
#
_symmetry.space_group_name_H-M   'P 1'
#
loop_
_entity.id
_entity.type
_entity.pdbx_description
1 polymer ?
#
loop_
_entity_poly.entity_id
_entity_poly.type
_entity_poly.pdbx_seq_one_letter_code
_entity_poly.pdbx_strand_id
1 'polypeptide(L)' 'MVYRLAREEGLLVGTSSGANVFAALQLALSLPEDSVVVTVLCDGGERYAE' A
#
# COMPACT_ATOMS: atom_id res chain seq x y z
N MET A 1 -1.88 -7.72 0.20
CA MET A 1 -1.08 -6.53 0.51
C MET A 1 -1.42 -5.95 1.89
N VAL A 2 -2.70 -5.70 2.21
CA VAL A 2 -3.12 -5.13 3.51
C VAL A 2 -2.52 -5.81 4.74
N TYR A 3 -2.48 -7.15 4.78
CA TYR A 3 -1.86 -7.88 5.90
C TYR A 3 -0.34 -7.67 6.01
N ARG A 4 0.35 -7.51 4.87
CA ARG A 4 1.79 -7.21 4.84
C ARG A 4 2.03 -5.80 5.34
N LEU A 5 1.25 -4.82 4.88
CA LEU A 5 1.33 -3.44 5.36
C LEU A 5 1.13 -3.35 6.88
N ALA A 6 0.15 -4.06 7.43
CA ALA A 6 -0.06 -4.08 8.88
C ALA A 6 1.10 -4.75 9.64
N ARG A 7 1.62 -5.88 9.13
CA ARG A 7 2.64 -6.69 9.82
C ARG A 7 4.07 -6.18 9.66
N GLU A 8 4.42 -5.69 8.49
CA GLU A 8 5.78 -5.32 8.09
C GLU A 8 6.03 -3.81 8.27
N GLU A 9 5.01 -2.97 8.01
CA GLU A 9 5.13 -1.50 8.02
C GLU A 9 4.38 -0.82 9.17
N GLY A 10 3.59 -1.58 9.95
CA GLY A 10 2.74 -1.03 11.01
C GLY A 10 1.58 -0.17 10.49
N LEU A 11 1.23 -0.31 9.21
CA LEU A 11 0.17 0.45 8.54
C LEU A 11 -1.13 -0.37 8.48
N LEU A 12 -2.01 -0.16 9.45
CA LEU A 12 -3.35 -0.74 9.47
C LEU A 12 -4.28 0.05 8.54
N VAL A 13 -4.43 -0.38 7.28
CA VAL A 13 -5.16 0.33 6.24
C VAL A 13 -6.19 -0.53 5.51
N GLY A 14 -7.15 0.12 4.86
CA GLY A 14 -8.19 -0.52 4.06
C GLY A 14 -7.70 -1.16 2.75
N THR A 15 -8.61 -1.90 2.11
CA THR A 15 -8.32 -2.66 0.88
C THR A 15 -7.88 -1.78 -0.28
N SER A 16 -8.46 -0.59 -0.45
CA SER A 16 -8.10 0.36 -1.50
C SER A 16 -6.66 0.83 -1.35
N SER A 17 -6.24 1.18 -0.13
CA SER A 17 -4.86 1.51 0.23
C SER A 17 -3.90 0.35 -0.08
N GLY A 18 -4.30 -0.89 0.24
CA GLY A 18 -3.53 -2.08 -0.10
C GLY A 18 -3.35 -2.28 -1.61
N ALA A 19 -4.38 -2.02 -2.41
CA ALA A 19 -4.31 -2.09 -3.86
C ALA A 19 -3.39 -0.99 -4.43
N ASN A 20 -3.49 0.23 -3.90
CA ASN A 20 -2.66 1.36 -4.26
C ASN A 20 -1.16 1.07 -4.04
N VAL A 21 -0.78 0.51 -2.88
CA VAL A 21 0.62 0.14 -2.63
C VAL A 21 1.07 -1.01 -3.51
N PHE A 22 0.22 -2.02 -3.73
CA PHE A 22 0.55 -3.12 -4.63
C PHE A 22 0.85 -2.60 -6.05
N ALA A 23 -0.02 -1.76 -6.60
CA ALA A 23 0.18 -1.16 -7.92
C ALA A 23 1.42 -0.25 -7.96
N ALA A 24 1.67 0.55 -6.91
CA ALA A 24 2.86 1.39 -6.81
C ALA A 24 4.16 0.56 -6.85
N LEU A 25 4.20 -0.58 -6.13
CA LEU A 25 5.34 -1.50 -6.17
C LEU A 25 5.53 -2.12 -7.56
N GLN A 26 4.44 -2.52 -8.24
CA GLN A 26 4.53 -3.03 -9.62
C GLN A 26 5.03 -1.96 -10.60
N LEU A 27 4.57 -0.71 -10.45
CA LEU A 27 5.01 0.41 -11.28
C LEU A 27 6.51 0.70 -11.04
N ALA A 28 6.96 0.71 -9.79
CA ALA A 28 8.35 0.97 -9.44
C ALA A 28 9.34 0.01 -10.14
N LEU A 29 8.96 -1.25 -10.36
CA LEU A 29 9.77 -2.24 -11.09
C LEU A 29 10.00 -1.89 -12.57
N SER A 30 9.17 -0.99 -13.13
CA SER A 30 9.26 -0.56 -14.54
C SER A 30 9.94 0.79 -14.74
N LEU A 31 10.25 1.51 -13.65
CA LEU A 31 10.83 2.84 -13.69
C LEU A 31 12.36 2.80 -13.59
N PRO A 32 13.07 3.84 -14.08
CA PRO A 32 14.50 3.98 -13.86
C PRO A 32 14.86 3.93 -12.37
N GLU A 33 16.10 3.53 -12.08
CA GLU A 33 16.71 3.66 -10.76
C GLU A 33 16.54 5.10 -10.24
N ASP A 34 16.35 5.26 -8.93
CA ASP A 34 16.08 6.52 -8.21
C ASP A 34 14.71 7.20 -8.50
N SER A 35 13.81 6.55 -9.24
CA SER A 35 12.44 7.06 -9.41
C SER A 35 11.62 7.00 -8.11
N VAL A 36 10.82 8.05 -7.85
CA VAL A 36 9.94 8.12 -6.67
C VAL A 36 8.49 7.91 -7.08
N VAL A 37 7.83 6.91 -6.49
CA VAL A 37 6.40 6.64 -6.66
C VAL A 37 5.64 7.02 -5.39
N VAL A 38 4.61 7.85 -5.52
CA VAL A 38 3.74 8.26 -4.42
C VAL A 38 2.33 7.72 -4.69
N THR A 39 1.68 7.21 -3.65
CA THR A 39 0.29 6.75 -3.70
C THR A 39 -0.45 7.09 -2.41
N VAL A 40 -1.78 7.06 -2.45
CA VAL A 40 -2.65 7.47 -1.33
C VAL A 40 -3.09 6.26 -0.52
N LEU A 41 -3.08 6.38 0.81
CA LEU A 41 -3.74 5.46 1.73
C LEU A 41 -5.05 6.11 2.17
N CYS A 42 -6.17 5.58 1.66
CA CYS A 42 -7.48 6.22 1.68
C CYS A 42 -8.15 6.18 3.06
N ASP A 43 -7.98 5.07 3.77
CA ASP A 43 -8.58 4.83 5.07
C ASP A 43 -7.85 3.77 5.92
N GLY A 44 -8.23 3.71 7.20
CA GLY A 44 -7.73 2.77 8.17
C GLY A 44 -8.43 1.40 8.11
N GLY A 45 -7.69 0.37 8.50
CA GLY A 45 -8.14 -1.03 8.47
C GLY A 45 -9.20 -1.37 9.53
N GLU A 46 -9.40 -0.52 10.54
CA GLU A 46 -10.41 -0.69 11.60
C GLU A 46 -11.83 -0.83 11.06
N ARG A 47 -12.10 -0.27 9.88
CA ARG A 47 -13.41 -0.37 9.19
C ARG A 47 -13.72 -1.76 8.64
N TYR A 48 -12.73 -2.65 8.63
CA TYR A 48 -12.80 -3.99 8.04
C TYR A 48 -12.44 -5.09 9.07
N ALA A 49 -12.42 -4.74 10.36
CA ALA A 49 -11.98 -5.62 11.44
C ALA A 49 -13.10 -6.51 12.03
N GLU A 50 -14.31 -6.45 11.45
CA GLU A 50 -15.47 -7.28 11.80
C GLU A 50 -15.54 -8.57 10.98
#